data_AF-A0A0L6VRZ4-F1
#
_entry.id   AF-A0A0L6VRZ4-F1
#
_cell.length_a   1.000
_cell.length_b   1.000
_cell.length_c   1.000
_cell.angle_alpha   90.00
_cell.angle_beta   90.00
_cell.angle_gamma   90.00
#
_symmetry.space_group_name_H-M   'P 1'
#
loop_
_entity.id
_entity.type
_entity.pdbx_description
1 polymer ?
#
loop_
_entity_poly.entity_id
_entity_poly.type
_entity_poly.pdbx_seq_one_letter_code
_entity_poly.pdbx_strand_id
1 'polypeptide(L)'
;KDGNSWPCFDDWKLNALTVKNRYPLPLIIDLVNSLLDGGTFAKLYLRNAYGNLWVAEGNEYKLACICCAFQFSPLTMPFGPTGAPGYFQYFMQDIFLGRIGKDFVAYLDEIMIYRKKGSNHEDS
;
A
#
# COMPACT_ATOMS: atom_id res chain seq x y z
N LYS A 1 -18.72 17.80 4.77
CA LYS A 1 -18.84 16.87 3.63
C LYS A 1 -18.46 17.69 2.41
N ASP A 2 -17.21 17.56 1.97
CA ASP A 2 -16.46 18.70 1.42
C ASP A 2 -16.58 18.83 -0.10
N GLY A 3 -17.73 18.48 -0.67
CA GLY A 3 -18.05 18.66 -2.09
C GLY A 3 -17.16 17.90 -3.09
N ASN A 4 -16.14 17.17 -2.65
CA ASN A 4 -15.18 16.54 -3.53
C ASN A 4 -15.67 15.15 -4.00
N SER A 5 -15.83 15.00 -5.31
CA SER A 5 -16.19 13.73 -5.95
C SER A 5 -14.92 12.93 -6.25
N TRP A 6 -14.82 11.73 -5.70
CA TRP A 6 -13.74 10.79 -6.01
C TRP A 6 -14.19 9.86 -7.14
N PRO A 7 -13.35 9.61 -8.15
CA PRO A 7 -13.63 8.59 -9.15
C PRO A 7 -13.71 7.22 -8.46
N CYS A 8 -14.84 6.52 -8.63
CA CYS A 8 -15.02 5.14 -8.19
C CYS A 8 -15.22 4.26 -9.41
N PHE A 9 -14.32 3.31 -9.64
CA PHE A 9 -14.42 2.35 -10.72
C PHE A 9 -15.16 1.09 -10.23
N ASP A 10 -16.05 0.57 -11.07
CA ASP A 10 -16.82 -0.63 -10.73
C ASP A 10 -16.06 -1.90 -11.10
N ASP A 11 -15.15 -2.32 -10.20
CA ASP A 11 -14.19 -3.38 -10.46
C ASP A 11 -14.71 -4.79 -10.12
N TRP A 12 -16.00 -4.98 -9.83
CA TRP A 12 -16.51 -6.28 -9.36
C TRP A 12 -16.26 -7.42 -10.37
N LYS A 13 -16.51 -7.18 -11.67
CA LYS A 13 -16.26 -8.18 -12.72
C LYS A 13 -14.78 -8.47 -12.86
N LEU A 14 -13.96 -7.42 -12.80
CA LEU A 14 -12.51 -7.55 -12.85
C LEU A 14 -12.00 -8.39 -11.67
N ASN A 15 -12.48 -8.09 -10.47
CA ASN A 15 -12.14 -8.80 -9.23
C ASN A 15 -12.57 -10.26 -9.23
N ALA A 16 -13.67 -10.60 -9.92
CA ALA A 16 -14.12 -11.98 -10.08
C ALA A 16 -13.23 -12.79 -11.05
N LEU A 17 -12.68 -12.13 -12.08
CA LEU A 17 -11.81 -12.75 -13.08
C LEU A 17 -10.32 -12.74 -12.70
N THR A 18 -9.92 -11.86 -11.80
CA THR A 18 -8.52 -11.67 -11.42
C THR A 18 -8.08 -12.69 -10.38
N VAL A 19 -6.92 -13.31 -10.62
CA VAL A 19 -6.26 -14.15 -9.61
C VAL A 19 -5.88 -13.26 -8.42
N LYS A 20 -6.44 -13.57 -7.25
CA LYS A 20 -6.17 -12.80 -6.03
C LYS A 20 -4.69 -12.86 -5.68
N ASN A 21 -4.07 -11.69 -5.52
CA ASN A 21 -2.73 -11.59 -4.99
C ASN A 21 -2.74 -12.11 -3.54
N ARG A 22 -1.95 -13.15 -3.26
CA ARG A 22 -1.82 -13.78 -1.93
C ARG A 22 -0.56 -13.31 -1.20
N TYR A 23 -0.09 -12.09 -1.48
CA TYR A 23 1.02 -11.52 -0.74
C TYR A 23 0.68 -11.54 0.76
N PRO A 24 1.55 -12.10 1.63
CA PRO A 24 1.26 -12.21 3.05
C PRO A 24 1.22 -10.81 3.65
N LEU A 25 0.06 -10.41 4.15
CA LEU A 25 -0.04 -9.20 4.96
C LEU A 25 0.60 -9.48 6.33
N PRO A 26 1.36 -8.52 6.88
CA PRO A 26 1.90 -8.66 8.23
C PRO A 26 0.77 -8.94 9.23
N LEU A 27 1.00 -9.88 10.14
CA LEU A 27 0.04 -10.14 11.20
C LEU A 27 0.01 -8.92 12.13
N ILE A 28 -1.19 -8.48 12.52
CA ILE A 28 -1.36 -7.34 13.43
C ILE A 28 -0.61 -7.57 14.75
N ILE A 29 -0.53 -8.82 15.21
CA ILE A 29 0.21 -9.18 16.43
C ILE A 29 1.71 -8.91 16.27
N ASP A 30 2.31 -9.27 15.13
CA ASP A 30 3.73 -9.02 14.87
C ASP A 30 4.03 -7.51 14.78
N LEU A 31 3.08 -6.76 14.22
CA LEU A 31 3.09 -5.30 14.17
C LEU A 31 3.13 -4.70 15.58
N VAL A 32 2.21 -5.16 16.45
CA VAL A 32 2.08 -4.68 17.82
C VAL A 32 3.31 -5.06 18.65
N ASN A 33 3.81 -6.29 18.54
CA ASN A 33 5.03 -6.72 19.22
C ASN A 33 6.23 -5.85 18.85
N SER A 34 6.38 -5.53 17.56
CA SER A 34 7.44 -4.62 17.09
C SER A 34 7.33 -3.22 17.69
N LEU A 35 6.10 -2.75 17.94
CA LEU A 35 5.83 -1.44 18.54
C LEU A 35 6.00 -1.43 20.07
N LEU A 36 5.67 -2.53 20.76
CA LEU A 36 5.83 -2.66 22.22
C LEU A 36 7.30 -2.57 22.66
N ASP A 37 8.22 -3.01 21.81
CA ASP A 37 9.68 -2.84 22.00
C ASP A 37 10.16 -1.40 21.70
N GLY A 38 9.30 -0.57 21.13
CA GLY A 38 9.53 0.84 20.78
C GLY A 38 9.26 1.80 21.94
N GLY A 39 10.10 2.83 22.11
CA GLY A 39 9.86 3.92 23.05
C GLY A 39 9.06 5.09 22.45
N THR A 40 9.25 5.38 21.16
CA THR A 40 8.55 6.47 20.45
C THR A 40 8.24 6.01 19.04
N PHE A 41 7.04 6.35 18.55
CA PHE A 41 6.58 6.01 17.22
C PHE A 41 5.98 7.22 16.51
N ALA A 42 6.10 7.23 15.19
CA ALA A 42 5.46 8.17 14.28
C ALA A 42 4.67 7.36 13.25
N LYS A 43 3.44 7.81 12.98
CA LYS A 43 2.56 7.21 11.98
C LYS A 43 2.44 8.15 10.78
N LEU A 44 2.76 7.64 9.61
CA LEU A 44 2.67 8.35 8.34
C LEU A 44 1.60 7.68 7.48
N TYR A 45 0.75 8.50 6.90
CA TYR A 45 -0.31 8.08 5.99
C TYR A 45 0.05 8.53 4.57
N LEU A 46 0.18 7.58 3.65
CA LEU A 46 0.46 7.90 2.25
C LEU A 46 -0.82 8.36 1.55
N ARG A 47 -0.95 9.67 1.35
CA ARG A 47 -1.99 10.20 0.45
C ARG A 47 -1.76 9.66 -0.96
N ASN A 48 -2.80 9.06 -1.55
CA ASN A 48 -2.74 8.43 -2.86
C ASN A 48 -1.68 7.31 -2.98
N ALA A 49 -1.55 6.47 -1.93
CA ALA A 49 -0.61 5.35 -1.87
C ALA A 49 -0.53 4.55 -3.18
N TYR A 50 -1.67 4.03 -3.65
CA TYR A 50 -1.76 3.17 -4.84
C TYR A 50 -1.41 3.89 -6.14
N GLY A 51 -1.68 5.20 -6.24
CA GLY A 51 -1.35 5.99 -7.42
C GLY A 51 0.17 6.12 -7.67
N ASN A 52 1.01 5.76 -6.70
CA ASN A 52 2.46 5.70 -6.87
C ASN A 52 2.93 4.39 -7.54
N LEU A 53 2.07 3.38 -7.62
CA LEU A 53 2.40 2.10 -8.24
C LEU A 53 2.04 2.12 -9.72
N TRP A 54 3.02 1.85 -10.59
CA TRP A 54 2.77 1.70 -12.02
C TRP A 54 2.08 0.37 -12.31
N VAL A 55 1.13 0.40 -13.25
CA VAL A 55 0.58 -0.82 -13.82
C VAL A 55 1.67 -1.45 -14.68
N ALA A 56 1.86 -2.76 -14.52
CA ALA A 56 2.84 -3.49 -15.32
C ALA A 56 2.49 -3.39 -16.82
N GLU A 57 3.52 -3.21 -17.66
CA GLU A 57 3.38 -3.06 -19.11
C GLU A 57 2.58 -4.22 -19.71
N GLY A 58 1.57 -3.89 -20.50
CA GLY A 58 0.65 -4.85 -21.10
C GLY A 58 -0.48 -5.31 -20.19
N ASN A 59 -0.62 -4.76 -18.97
CA ASN A 59 -1.78 -5.02 -18.09
C ASN A 59 -2.71 -3.81 -17.94
N GLU A 60 -2.42 -2.68 -18.58
CA GLU A 60 -3.20 -1.43 -18.51
C GLU A 60 -4.64 -1.67 -19.01
N TYR A 61 -4.79 -2.46 -20.08
CA TYR A 61 -6.10 -2.76 -20.65
C TYR A 61 -7.01 -3.54 -19.69
N LYS A 62 -6.45 -4.27 -18.70
CA LYS A 62 -7.23 -5.02 -17.70
C LYS A 62 -7.92 -4.08 -16.72
N LEU A 63 -7.35 -2.89 -16.53
CA LEU A 63 -7.89 -1.83 -15.69
C LEU A 63 -8.66 -0.79 -16.52
N ALA A 64 -8.89 -1.06 -17.80
CA ALA A 64 -9.63 -0.15 -18.66
C ALA A 64 -11.09 -0.05 -18.21
N CYS A 65 -11.56 1.18 -18.04
CA CYS A 65 -12.95 1.48 -17.72
C CYS A 65 -13.55 2.37 -18.81
N ILE A 66 -14.88 2.36 -18.92
CA ILE A 66 -15.61 3.26 -19.81
C ILE A 66 -16.13 4.44 -18.97
N CYS A 67 -15.70 5.66 -19.29
CA CYS A 67 -16.18 6.90 -18.68
C CYS A 67 -16.85 7.76 -19.75
N CYS A 68 -18.13 8.11 -19.55
CA CYS A 68 -18.85 9.12 -20.33
C CYS A 68 -18.60 9.07 -21.86
N ALA A 69 -18.68 7.87 -22.44
CA ALA A 69 -18.45 7.57 -23.86
C ALA A 69 -16.98 7.42 -24.35
N PHE A 70 -15.99 7.43 -23.46
CA PHE A 70 -14.59 7.12 -23.79
C PHE A 70 -14.05 5.95 -22.96
N GLN A 71 -13.12 5.19 -23.53
CA GLN A 71 -12.37 4.18 -22.80
C GLN A 71 -11.11 4.82 -22.19
N PHE A 72 -10.91 4.64 -20.90
CA PHE A 72 -9.75 5.12 -20.15
C PHE A 72 -9.02 3.93 -19.54
N SER A 73 -7.71 3.84 -19.76
CA SER A 73 -6.85 2.84 -19.13
C SER A 73 -5.84 3.56 -18.23
N PRO A 74 -5.88 3.34 -16.90
CA PRO A 74 -4.95 4.00 -15.99
C PRO A 74 -3.54 3.43 -16.13
N LEU A 75 -2.53 4.31 -16.07
CA LEU A 75 -1.10 3.92 -16.08
C LEU A 75 -0.59 3.59 -14.67
N THR A 76 -1.27 4.07 -13.64
CA THR A 76 -0.97 3.79 -12.24
C THR A 76 -2.13 3.04 -11.60
N MET A 77 -1.87 2.33 -10.51
CA MET A 77 -2.86 1.45 -9.88
C MET A 77 -4.04 2.28 -9.33
N PRO A 78 -5.26 2.12 -9.86
CA PRO A 78 -6.44 2.78 -9.34
C PRO A 78 -6.85 2.13 -8.01
N PHE A 79 -7.72 2.82 -7.26
CA PHE A 79 -8.34 2.26 -6.07
C PHE A 79 -9.48 1.30 -6.46
N GLY A 80 -9.61 0.14 -5.82
CA GLY A 80 -10.69 -0.82 -6.07
C GLY A 80 -10.27 -2.25 -6.45
N PRO A 81 -9.23 -2.47 -7.27
CA PRO A 81 -8.80 -3.82 -7.65
C PRO A 81 -8.35 -4.64 -6.43
N THR A 82 -8.79 -5.89 -6.34
CA THR A 82 -8.53 -6.80 -5.19
C THR A 82 -7.03 -7.09 -5.01
N GLY A 83 -6.23 -6.96 -6.06
CA GLY A 83 -4.78 -7.14 -6.01
C GLY A 83 -4.00 -5.93 -5.47
N ALA A 84 -4.59 -4.73 -5.47
CA ALA A 84 -3.87 -3.49 -5.18
C ALA A 84 -3.20 -3.46 -3.79
N PRO A 85 -3.87 -3.87 -2.70
CA PRO A 85 -3.24 -3.95 -1.37
C PRO A 85 -2.00 -4.85 -1.34
N GLY A 86 -2.06 -6.01 -2.01
CA GLY A 86 -0.96 -6.97 -2.03
C GLY A 86 0.24 -6.48 -2.84
N TYR A 87 0.00 -5.84 -4.00
CA TYR A 87 1.08 -5.25 -4.79
C TYR A 87 1.71 -4.05 -4.09
N PHE A 88 0.89 -3.25 -3.41
CA PHE A 88 1.39 -2.13 -2.63
C PHE A 88 2.24 -2.61 -1.43
N GLN A 89 1.79 -3.65 -0.72
CA GLN A 89 2.58 -4.25 0.35
C GLN A 89 3.92 -4.80 -0.16
N TYR A 90 3.95 -5.45 -1.32
CA TYR A 90 5.20 -5.89 -1.96
C TYR A 90 6.13 -4.71 -2.27
N PHE A 91 5.61 -3.64 -2.87
CA PHE A 91 6.36 -2.43 -3.19
C PHE A 91 6.98 -1.79 -1.93
N MET A 92 6.21 -1.70 -0.86
CA MET A 92 6.69 -1.16 0.42
C MET A 92 7.74 -2.08 1.06
N GLN A 93 7.59 -3.39 0.94
CA GLN A 93 8.58 -4.35 1.41
C GLN A 93 9.92 -4.19 0.66
N ASP A 94 9.86 -3.96 -0.64
CA ASP A 94 11.03 -3.78 -1.50
C ASP A 94 11.78 -2.48 -1.16
N ILE A 95 11.06 -1.35 -1.00
CA ILE A 95 11.67 -0.05 -0.65
C ILE A 95 12.33 -0.08 0.73
N PHE A 96 11.65 -0.66 1.72
CA PHE A 96 12.13 -0.69 3.11
C PHE A 96 12.85 -2.00 3.47
N LEU A 97 13.29 -2.75 2.45
CA LEU A 97 13.97 -4.02 2.65
C LEU A 97 15.16 -3.85 3.61
N GLY A 98 15.24 -4.70 4.62
CA GLY A 98 16.30 -4.66 5.63
C GLY A 98 16.11 -3.65 6.77
N ARG A 99 15.12 -2.74 6.68
CA ARG A 99 14.68 -1.87 7.80
C ARG A 99 13.38 -2.33 8.45
N ILE A 100 12.61 -3.17 7.76
CA ILE A 100 11.36 -3.76 8.26
C ILE A 100 11.63 -4.65 9.48
N GLY A 101 10.89 -4.43 10.56
CA GLY A 101 11.05 -5.11 11.85
C GLY A 101 12.20 -4.59 12.72
N LYS A 102 12.98 -3.61 12.24
CA LYS A 102 14.01 -2.91 13.02
C LYS A 102 13.50 -1.57 13.53
N ASP A 103 13.24 -0.65 12.59
CA ASP A 103 12.78 0.72 12.86
C ASP A 103 11.54 1.09 12.03
N PHE A 104 11.20 0.27 11.03
CA PHE A 104 10.09 0.50 10.11
C PHE A 104 9.13 -0.67 10.12
N VAL A 105 7.87 -0.34 9.97
CA VAL A 105 6.77 -1.27 9.76
C VAL A 105 5.86 -0.65 8.71
N ALA A 106 5.57 -1.38 7.64
CA ALA A 106 4.64 -0.95 6.60
C ALA A 106 3.42 -1.87 6.58
N TYR A 107 2.24 -1.27 6.60
CA TYR A 107 0.97 -1.99 6.50
C TYR A 107 0.06 -1.23 5.54
N LEU A 108 -0.15 -1.79 4.34
CA LEU A 108 -0.92 -1.14 3.28
C LEU A 108 -0.43 0.30 3.06
N ASP A 109 -1.32 1.30 3.14
CA ASP A 109 -1.04 2.73 2.96
C ASP A 109 -0.47 3.45 4.20
N GLU A 110 -0.26 2.72 5.30
CA GLU A 110 0.29 3.25 6.54
C GLU A 110 1.75 2.81 6.74
N ILE A 111 2.62 3.78 7.05
CA ILE A 111 3.99 3.54 7.49
C ILE A 111 4.09 3.92 8.95
N MET A 112 4.60 2.99 9.75
CA MET A 112 4.99 3.24 11.13
C MET A 112 6.51 3.23 11.25
N ILE A 113 7.03 4.30 11.84
CA ILE A 113 8.44 4.44 12.17
C ILE A 113 8.53 4.45 13.69
N TYR A 114 9.38 3.62 14.27
CA TYR A 114 9.55 3.56 15.72
C TYR A 114 11.02 3.45 16.10
N ARG A 115 11.35 3.95 17.29
CA ARG A 115 12.69 3.83 17.88
C ARG A 115 12.63 2.92 19.09
N LYS A 116 13.49 1.89 19.14
CA LYS A 116 13.58 0.98 20.30
C LYS A 116 13.99 1.71 21.58
N LYS A 117 13.41 1.32 22.71
CA LYS A 117 13.70 1.92 24.01
C LYS A 117 15.04 1.37 24.53
N GLY A 118 16.11 2.15 24.43
CA GLY A 118 17.45 1.78 24.93
C GLY A 118 18.58 1.75 23.89
N SER A 119 18.34 2.17 22.63
CA SER A 119 19.44 2.50 21.73
C SER A 119 20.11 3.78 22.27
N ASN A 120 21.24 3.60 22.97
CA ASN A 120 22.08 4.70 23.40
C ASN A 120 22.35 5.65 22.24
N HIS A 121 22.38 6.94 22.57
CA HIS A 121 23.01 7.96 21.75
C HIS A 121 24.38 7.48 21.31
N GLU A 122 24.62 7.49 20.01
CA GLU A 122 25.89 7.71 19.30
C GLU A 122 25.83 6.92 17.99
N ASP A 123 25.52 7.61 16.90
CA ASP A 123 26.27 7.47 15.66
C ASP A 123 26.26 8.84 14.97
N SER A 124 27.48 9.32 14.74
CA SER A 124 27.86 10.60 14.11
C SER A 124 27.37 10.76 12.68
#